data_AF-A0A3C1T7G1-F1
#
_entry.id   AF-A0A3C1T7G1-F1
#
_cell.length_a   1.000
_cell.length_b   1.000
_cell.length_c   1.000
_cell.angle_alpha   90.00
_cell.angle_beta   90.00
_cell.angle_gamma   90.00
#
_symmetry.space_group_name_H-M   'P 1'
#
loop_
_entity.id
_entity.type
_entity.pdbx_description
1 polymer ?
#
loop_
_entity_poly.entity_id
_entity_poly.type
_entity_poly.pdbx_seq_one_letter_code
_entity_poly.pdbx_strand_id
1 'polypeptide(L)'
;MPLAPYARRVLNEYCRLTGYTAVTFTSVDKGRNPVYHTNVMMCIGKTYAVICLESIPYPAERKKLIDSLLATNKEIIDISFTQLDHFAGNMLQVKNVTGELLLVMSSQAYASLTTAQVDKLQKHNRIIHSPLDTIETAGGGSARCMMAEVFLEKN
;
A
#
# COMPACT_ATOMS: atom_id res chain seq x y z
N MET A 1 9.68 -14.40 -7.00
CA MET A 1 10.75 -15.09 -6.23
C MET A 1 10.22 -15.30 -4.82
N PRO A 2 10.28 -16.51 -4.24
CA PRO A 2 9.94 -16.69 -2.83
C PRO A 2 10.82 -15.77 -1.97
N LEU A 3 10.28 -15.24 -0.87
CA LEU A 3 11.04 -14.47 0.12
C LEU A 3 12.39 -15.16 0.37
N ALA A 4 13.48 -14.42 0.19
CA ALA A 4 14.83 -14.94 0.42
C ALA A 4 14.87 -15.65 1.79
N PRO A 5 15.54 -16.81 1.92
CA PRO A 5 15.50 -17.62 3.15
C PRO A 5 15.81 -16.83 4.42
N TYR A 6 16.72 -15.85 4.33
CA TYR A 6 17.07 -14.94 5.41
C TYR A 6 15.92 -14.00 5.81
N ALA A 7 15.22 -13.41 4.82
CA ALA A 7 14.08 -12.53 5.05
C ALA A 7 12.92 -13.27 5.73
N ARG A 8 12.69 -14.54 5.37
CA ARG A 8 11.67 -15.38 6.00
C ARG A 8 11.97 -15.65 7.48
N ARG A 9 13.23 -15.90 7.83
CA ARG A 9 13.63 -16.12 9.23
C ARG A 9 13.39 -14.86 10.08
N VAL A 10 13.80 -13.69 9.57
CA VAL A 10 13.61 -12.42 10.28
C VAL A 10 12.12 -12.10 10.45
N LEU A 11 11.31 -12.32 9.41
CA LEU A 11 9.86 -12.13 9.49
C LEU A 11 9.21 -13.04 10.52
N ASN A 12 9.56 -14.33 10.54
CA ASN A 12 9.02 -15.29 11.50
C ASN A 12 9.37 -14.90 12.94
N GLU A 13 10.61 -14.48 13.18
CA GLU A 13 11.04 -14.05 14.51
C GLU A 13 10.32 -12.75 14.94
N TYR A 14 10.15 -11.81 14.03
CA TYR A 14 9.36 -10.60 14.29
C TYR A 14 7.91 -10.93 14.66
N CYS A 15 7.26 -11.83 13.92
CA CYS A 15 5.91 -12.33 14.23
C CYS A 15 5.85 -13.01 15.61
N ARG A 16 6.86 -13.81 15.96
CA ARG A 16 6.97 -14.45 17.27
C ARG A 16 7.05 -13.43 18.41
N LEU A 17 7.83 -12.37 18.23
CA LEU A 17 8.03 -11.32 19.24
C LEU A 17 6.83 -10.37 19.38
N THR A 18 6.08 -10.14 18.30
CA THR A 18 4.97 -9.17 18.26
C THR A 18 3.58 -9.79 18.39
N GLY A 19 3.47 -11.11 18.24
CA GLY A 19 2.18 -11.81 18.16
C GLY A 19 1.45 -11.63 16.81
N TYR A 20 2.10 -10.99 15.83
CA TYR A 20 1.51 -10.78 14.51
C TYR A 20 1.54 -12.04 13.66
N THR A 21 0.55 -12.20 12.79
CA THR A 21 0.50 -13.25 11.78
C THR A 21 0.97 -12.71 10.43
N ALA A 22 2.02 -13.30 9.87
CA ALA A 22 2.51 -12.92 8.55
C ALA A 22 1.60 -13.40 7.42
N VAL A 23 1.29 -12.51 6.49
CA VAL A 23 0.65 -12.82 5.20
C VAL A 23 1.66 -12.50 4.10
N THR A 24 2.27 -13.54 3.53
CA THR A 24 3.30 -13.41 2.50
C THR A 24 2.74 -13.79 1.13
N PHE A 25 3.14 -13.07 0.10
CA PHE A 25 2.77 -13.30 -1.29
C PHE A 25 3.90 -12.83 -2.21
N THR A 26 3.89 -13.30 -3.45
CA THR A 26 4.77 -12.85 -4.54
C THR A 26 4.04 -11.80 -5.35
N SER A 27 4.72 -10.69 -5.67
CA SER A 27 4.20 -9.66 -6.56
C SER A 27 5.16 -9.39 -7.72
N VAL A 28 4.60 -9.11 -8.89
CA VAL A 28 5.31 -8.77 -10.13
C VAL A 28 4.69 -7.54 -10.80
N ASP A 29 5.50 -6.79 -11.53
CA ASP A 29 5.06 -5.69 -12.38
C ASP A 29 4.43 -6.21 -13.69
N LYS A 30 4.01 -5.27 -14.55
CA LYS A 30 3.43 -5.59 -15.87
C LYS A 30 4.38 -6.38 -16.78
N GLY A 31 5.68 -6.19 -16.63
CA GLY A 31 6.75 -6.93 -17.34
C GLY A 31 7.09 -8.28 -16.72
N ARG A 32 6.38 -8.69 -15.66
CA ARG A 32 6.65 -9.90 -14.84
C ARG A 32 7.96 -9.85 -14.07
N ASN A 33 8.54 -8.67 -13.86
CA ASN A 33 9.67 -8.49 -12.96
C ASN A 33 9.16 -8.42 -11.51
N PRO A 34 9.93 -8.90 -10.52
CA PRO A 34 9.53 -8.77 -9.12
C PRO A 34 9.31 -7.31 -8.70
N VAL A 35 8.20 -7.02 -8.03
CA VAL A 35 8.00 -5.71 -7.38
C VAL A 35 8.90 -5.62 -6.15
N TYR A 36 9.75 -4.59 -6.10
CA TYR A 36 10.79 -4.46 -5.06
C TYR A 36 10.25 -4.04 -3.68
N HIS A 37 9.21 -3.21 -3.64
CA HIS A 37 8.61 -2.78 -2.37
C HIS A 37 7.08 -2.92 -2.39
N THR A 38 6.55 -3.56 -1.35
CA THR A 38 5.10 -3.72 -1.16
C THR A 38 4.35 -2.39 -1.08
N ASN A 39 5.03 -1.30 -0.70
CA ASN A 39 4.47 0.05 -0.67
C ASN A 39 4.27 0.71 -2.04
N VAL A 40 4.70 0.06 -3.13
CA VAL A 40 4.42 0.51 -4.50
C VAL A 40 3.09 -0.07 -4.98
N MET A 41 2.76 -1.29 -4.54
CA MET A 41 1.58 -2.01 -4.98
C MET A 41 0.39 -1.94 -4.01
N MET A 42 0.59 -1.51 -2.76
CA MET A 42 -0.42 -1.56 -1.70
C MET A 42 -0.30 -0.41 -0.69
N CYS A 43 -1.44 0.15 -0.31
CA CYS A 43 -1.63 1.04 0.83
C CYS A 43 -2.73 0.46 1.74
N ILE A 44 -2.43 0.29 3.03
CA ILE A 44 -3.41 -0.19 4.03
C ILE A 44 -3.86 1.00 4.89
N GLY A 45 -5.14 1.35 4.80
CA GLY A 45 -5.79 2.30 5.69
C GLY A 45 -6.45 1.61 6.88
N LYS A 46 -7.11 2.40 7.73
CA LYS A 46 -7.84 1.89 8.90
C LYS A 46 -8.96 0.91 8.52
N THR A 47 -9.75 1.25 7.51
CA THR A 47 -10.99 0.53 7.11
C THR A 47 -10.98 0.06 5.66
N TYR A 48 -9.87 0.24 4.94
CA TYR A 48 -9.73 -0.19 3.55
C TYR A 48 -8.28 -0.59 3.24
N ALA A 49 -8.09 -1.24 2.10
CA ALA A 49 -6.79 -1.49 1.49
C ALA A 49 -6.86 -1.19 0.00
N VAL A 50 -5.99 -0.29 -0.47
CA VAL A 50 -5.70 -0.09 -1.89
C VAL A 50 -4.65 -1.10 -2.29
N ILE A 51 -4.89 -1.89 -3.33
CA ILE A 51 -3.99 -2.99 -3.71
C ILE A 51 -4.09 -3.30 -5.20
N CYS A 52 -2.96 -3.57 -5.86
CA CYS A 52 -2.98 -4.14 -7.21
C CYS A 52 -3.06 -5.68 -7.13
N LEU A 53 -4.26 -6.26 -7.23
CA LEU A 53 -4.43 -7.71 -7.15
C LEU A 53 -3.87 -8.45 -8.37
N GLU A 54 -3.83 -7.77 -9.52
CA GLU A 54 -3.22 -8.30 -10.76
C GLU A 54 -1.70 -8.53 -10.61
N SER A 55 -1.04 -7.74 -9.75
CA SER A 55 0.38 -7.90 -9.44
C SER A 55 0.71 -9.21 -8.74
N ILE A 56 -0.27 -9.95 -8.22
CA ILE A 56 -0.07 -11.21 -7.48
C ILE A 56 -0.42 -12.39 -8.41
N PRO A 57 0.57 -12.99 -9.08
CA PRO A 57 0.31 -13.92 -10.18
C PRO A 57 -0.20 -15.29 -9.71
N TYR A 58 0.03 -15.65 -8.45
CA TYR A 58 -0.37 -16.95 -7.90
C TYR A 58 -1.76 -16.87 -7.25
N PRO A 59 -2.80 -17.55 -7.81
CA PRO A 59 -4.17 -17.42 -7.32
C PRO A 59 -4.36 -17.78 -5.85
N ALA A 60 -3.61 -18.77 -5.35
CA ALA A 60 -3.67 -19.20 -3.95
C ALA A 60 -3.15 -18.11 -2.99
N GLU A 61 -2.05 -17.43 -3.34
CA GLU A 61 -1.51 -16.33 -2.54
C GLU A 61 -2.44 -15.11 -2.58
N ARG A 62 -2.96 -14.78 -3.77
CA ARG A 62 -3.93 -13.70 -3.95
C ARG A 62 -5.20 -13.94 -3.13
N LYS A 63 -5.76 -15.15 -3.18
CA LYS A 63 -6.93 -15.52 -2.39
C LYS A 63 -6.64 -15.39 -0.89
N LYS A 64 -5.52 -15.94 -0.42
CA LYS A 64 -5.11 -15.85 0.99
C LYS A 64 -5.01 -14.39 1.47
N LEU A 65 -4.44 -13.50 0.65
CA LEU A 65 -4.32 -12.08 0.99
C LEU A 65 -5.69 -11.40 1.05
N ILE A 66 -6.55 -11.64 0.05
CA ILE A 66 -7.93 -11.13 0.03
C ILE A 66 -8.69 -11.58 1.28
N ASP A 67 -8.69 -12.89 1.57
CA ASP A 67 -9.38 -13.45 2.75
C ASP A 67 -8.86 -12.80 4.04
N SER A 68 -7.53 -12.59 4.14
CA SER A 68 -6.90 -11.96 5.31
C SER A 68 -7.30 -10.49 5.48
N LEU A 69 -7.39 -9.73 4.40
CA LEU A 69 -7.85 -8.33 4.43
C LEU A 69 -9.34 -8.27 4.82
N LEU A 70 -10.18 -9.11 4.22
CA LEU A 70 -11.61 -9.17 4.51
C LEU A 70 -11.89 -9.59 5.96
N ALA A 71 -11.09 -10.49 6.53
CA ALA A 71 -11.18 -10.87 7.94
C ALA A 71 -10.94 -9.69 8.91
N THR A 72 -10.31 -8.60 8.44
CA THR A 72 -10.14 -7.36 9.20
C THR A 72 -11.24 -6.31 8.94
N ASN A 73 -12.32 -6.70 8.25
CA ASN A 73 -13.42 -5.82 7.82
C ASN A 73 -12.97 -4.64 6.94
N LYS A 74 -11.88 -4.81 6.18
CA LYS A 74 -11.40 -3.78 5.25
C LYS A 74 -12.09 -3.90 3.90
N GLU A 75 -12.52 -2.76 3.36
CA GLU A 75 -12.90 -2.66 1.95
C GLU A 75 -11.66 -2.81 1.07
N ILE A 76 -11.71 -3.67 0.05
CA ILE A 76 -10.64 -3.79 -0.93
C ILE A 76 -10.93 -2.85 -2.10
N ILE A 77 -9.97 -1.97 -2.38
CA ILE A 77 -9.98 -1.05 -3.52
C ILE A 77 -8.88 -1.52 -4.47
N ASP A 78 -9.27 -2.31 -5.47
CA ASP A 78 -8.33 -2.84 -6.45
C ASP A 78 -7.86 -1.73 -7.41
N ILE A 79 -6.56 -1.73 -7.75
CA ILE A 79 -5.94 -0.81 -8.70
C ILE A 79 -5.27 -1.58 -9.84
N SER A 80 -5.26 -1.00 -11.04
CA SER A 80 -4.62 -1.62 -12.21
C SER A 80 -3.09 -1.46 -12.19
N PHE A 81 -2.40 -2.21 -13.05
CA PHE A 81 -0.97 -1.97 -13.29
C PHE A 81 -0.67 -0.53 -13.71
N THR A 82 -1.50 0.06 -14.57
CA THR A 82 -1.34 1.46 -14.98
C THR A 82 -1.40 2.40 -13.77
N GLN A 83 -2.31 2.15 -12.82
CA GLN A 83 -2.41 2.96 -11.60
C GLN A 83 -1.23 2.72 -10.66
N LEU A 84 -0.77 1.47 -10.53
CA LEU A 84 0.45 1.12 -9.80
C LEU A 84 1.66 1.88 -10.36
N ASP A 85 1.83 1.92 -11.68
CA ASP A 85 2.92 2.62 -12.37
C ASP A 85 2.85 4.15 -12.17
N HIS A 86 1.67 4.68 -11.84
CA HIS A 86 1.46 6.08 -11.43
C HIS A 86 1.41 6.24 -9.90
N PHE A 87 2.04 5.33 -9.15
CA PHE A 87 2.20 5.39 -7.70
C PHE A 87 0.90 5.31 -6.89
N ALA A 88 -0.19 4.78 -7.43
CA ALA A 88 -1.46 4.67 -6.71
C ALA A 88 -1.40 3.74 -5.47
N GLY A 89 -0.42 2.84 -5.38
CA GLY A 89 -0.16 2.07 -4.15
C GLY A 89 0.69 2.82 -3.12
N ASN A 90 1.42 3.87 -3.53
CA ASN A 90 2.36 4.64 -2.69
C ASN A 90 1.68 5.77 -1.91
N MET A 91 0.48 5.50 -1.41
CA MET A 91 -0.31 6.41 -0.59
C MET A 91 -0.08 6.10 0.89
N LEU A 92 -0.27 7.09 1.77
CA LEU A 92 -0.23 6.87 3.21
C LEU A 92 -1.41 7.55 3.89
N GLN A 93 -2.17 6.79 4.68
CA GLN A 93 -3.17 7.36 5.57
C GLN A 93 -2.50 7.83 6.86
N VAL A 94 -2.66 9.11 7.18
CA VAL A 94 -2.14 9.74 8.39
C VAL A 94 -3.30 10.34 9.20
N LYS A 95 -3.02 10.68 10.46
CA LYS A 95 -3.95 11.36 11.36
C LYS A 95 -3.40 12.74 11.72
N ASN A 96 -4.18 13.79 11.53
CA ASN A 96 -3.75 15.14 11.93
C ASN A 96 -3.94 15.39 13.44
N VAL A 97 -3.61 16.60 13.90
CA VAL A 97 -3.70 16.98 15.32
C VAL A 97 -5.13 17.01 15.88
N THR A 98 -6.15 17.20 15.04
CA THR A 98 -7.57 17.15 15.45
C THR A 98 -8.14 15.74 15.38
N GLY A 99 -7.36 14.80 14.84
CA GLY A 99 -7.72 13.40 14.70
C GLY A 99 -8.42 13.01 13.40
N GLU A 100 -8.51 13.94 12.45
CA GLU A 100 -8.97 13.69 11.09
C GLU A 100 -8.03 12.71 10.38
N LEU A 101 -8.61 11.74 9.67
CA LEU A 101 -7.87 10.85 8.79
C LEU A 101 -7.67 11.50 7.43
N LEU A 102 -6.42 11.56 6.98
CA LEU A 102 -6.00 12.14 5.71
C LEU A 102 -5.29 11.08 4.90
N LEU A 103 -5.62 10.95 3.62
CA LEU A 103 -4.85 10.11 2.69
C LEU A 103 -3.98 10.99 1.82
N VAL A 104 -2.67 10.83 1.97
CA VAL A 104 -1.67 11.60 1.25
C VAL A 104 -1.16 10.78 0.07
N MET A 105 -1.15 11.39 -1.11
CA MET A 105 -0.67 10.80 -2.36
C MET A 105 -0.07 11.86 -3.29
N SER A 106 0.59 11.46 -4.37
CA SER A 106 0.98 12.42 -5.42
C SER A 106 -0.20 12.81 -6.30
N SER A 107 -0.09 13.94 -6.99
CA SER A 107 -1.08 14.34 -8.00
C SER A 107 -1.16 13.34 -9.17
N GLN A 108 -0.06 12.66 -9.51
CA GLN A 108 -0.06 11.58 -10.51
C GLN A 108 -0.90 10.38 -10.05
N ALA A 109 -0.70 9.94 -8.81
CA ALA A 109 -1.51 8.88 -8.22
C ALA A 109 -2.99 9.25 -8.21
N TYR A 110 -3.33 10.45 -7.74
CA TYR A 110 -4.71 10.95 -7.72
C TYR A 110 -5.35 10.96 -9.11
N ALA A 111 -4.66 11.51 -10.12
CA ALA A 111 -5.17 11.61 -11.48
C ALA A 111 -5.34 10.24 -12.18
N SER A 112 -4.61 9.22 -11.74
CA SER A 112 -4.73 7.86 -12.27
C SER A 112 -5.99 7.12 -11.77
N LEU A 113 -6.55 7.55 -10.64
CA LEU A 113 -7.71 6.90 -10.04
C LEU A 113 -8.99 7.19 -10.82
N THR A 114 -9.87 6.20 -10.87
CA THR A 114 -11.24 6.39 -11.36
C THR A 114 -12.05 7.19 -10.34
N THR A 115 -13.08 7.91 -10.80
CA THR A 115 -14.03 8.61 -9.92
C THR A 115 -14.60 7.68 -8.85
N ALA A 116 -14.95 6.44 -9.21
CA ALA A 116 -15.48 5.47 -8.26
C ALA A 116 -14.46 5.06 -7.17
N GLN A 117 -13.17 4.96 -7.49
CA GLN A 117 -12.12 4.70 -6.50
C GLN A 117 -11.91 5.92 -5.60
N VAL A 118 -11.89 7.13 -6.16
CA VAL A 118 -11.80 8.40 -5.41
C VAL A 118 -12.98 8.53 -4.44
N ASP A 119 -14.21 8.28 -4.90
CA ASP A 119 -15.41 8.34 -4.06
C ASP A 119 -15.38 7.31 -2.92
N LYS A 120 -14.85 6.11 -3.18
CA LYS A 120 -14.65 5.11 -2.12
C LYS A 120 -13.64 5.61 -1.08
N LEU A 121 -12.49 6.12 -1.52
CA LEU A 121 -11.45 6.61 -0.61
C LEU A 121 -11.94 7.79 0.24
N GLN A 122 -12.67 8.73 -0.37
CA GLN A 122 -13.20 9.91 0.32
C GLN A 122 -14.21 9.58 1.43
N LYS A 123 -14.87 8.42 1.39
CA LYS A 123 -15.73 7.95 2.49
C LYS A 123 -14.95 7.64 3.76
N HIS A 124 -13.66 7.32 3.64
CA HIS A 124 -12.82 6.87 4.75
C HIS A 124 -11.87 7.95 5.29
N ASN A 125 -11.63 9.01 4.52
CA ASN A 125 -10.63 10.05 4.79
C ASN A 125 -10.77 11.22 3.81
N ARG A 126 -10.18 12.37 4.14
CA ARG A 126 -9.98 13.44 3.15
C ARG A 126 -8.70 13.17 2.36
N ILE A 127 -8.77 13.32 1.04
CA ILE A 127 -7.59 13.19 0.18
C ILE A 127 -6.81 14.50 0.16
N ILE A 128 -5.48 14.38 0.27
CA ILE A 128 -4.53 15.46 0.03
C ILE A 128 -3.53 14.98 -1.01
N HIS A 129 -3.36 15.77 -2.07
CA HIS A 129 -2.37 15.46 -3.10
C HIS A 129 -1.57 16.69 -3.50
N SER A 130 -0.33 16.46 -3.93
CA SER A 130 0.60 17.49 -4.39
C SER A 130 1.41 16.96 -5.58
N PRO A 131 1.81 17.80 -6.54
CA PRO A 131 2.79 17.40 -7.55
C PRO A 131 4.10 16.99 -6.86
N LEU A 132 4.64 15.83 -7.24
CA LEU A 132 5.90 15.26 -6.73
C LEU A 132 6.84 14.87 -7.89
N ASP A 133 6.68 15.48 -9.06
CA ASP A 133 7.27 15.07 -10.34
C ASP A 133 8.79 14.89 -10.28
N THR A 134 9.48 15.77 -9.55
CA THR A 134 10.94 15.69 -9.38
C THR A 134 11.35 14.40 -8.64
N ILE A 135 10.66 14.04 -7.56
CA ILE A 135 10.98 12.85 -6.76
C ILE A 135 10.59 11.58 -7.53
N GLU A 136 9.45 11.60 -8.19
CA GLU A 136 8.93 10.46 -8.95
C GLU A 136 9.81 10.15 -10.17
N THR A 137 10.29 11.19 -10.87
CA THR A 137 11.14 11.04 -12.05
C THR A 137 12.60 10.73 -11.71
N ALA A 138 13.17 11.40 -10.70
CA ALA A 138 14.59 11.28 -10.38
C ALA A 138 14.91 10.19 -9.34
N GLY A 139 13.97 9.88 -8.44
CA GLY A 139 14.20 9.02 -7.28
C GLY A 139 13.41 7.71 -7.25
N GLY A 140 12.41 7.53 -8.14
CA GLY A 140 11.59 6.32 -8.20
C GLY A 140 10.70 6.08 -6.96
N GLY A 141 10.49 7.11 -6.14
CA GLY A 141 9.61 7.09 -4.97
C GLY A 141 8.48 8.12 -5.09
N SER A 142 7.47 8.03 -4.23
CA SER A 142 6.36 8.98 -4.17
C SER A 142 6.00 9.30 -2.71
N ALA A 143 4.78 9.79 -2.46
CA ALA A 143 4.35 10.36 -1.19
C ALA A 143 4.71 9.49 0.03
N ARG A 144 4.37 8.20 0.04
CA ARG A 144 4.67 7.30 1.18
C ARG A 144 6.17 7.12 1.42
N CYS A 145 6.99 7.16 0.38
CA CYS A 145 8.45 7.06 0.51
C CYS A 145 9.08 8.32 1.14
N MET A 146 8.37 9.45 1.16
CA MET A 146 8.82 10.72 1.73
C MET A 146 8.37 10.93 3.18
N MET A 147 7.66 9.98 3.77
CA MET A 147 7.09 10.09 5.11
C MET A 147 7.50 8.93 6.00
N ALA A 148 7.71 9.22 7.28
CA ALA A 148 7.95 8.22 8.32
C ALA A 148 6.98 8.47 9.48
N GLU A 149 6.25 7.44 9.89
CA GLU A 149 5.41 7.49 11.08
C GLU A 149 6.29 7.38 12.34
N VAL A 150 6.13 8.33 13.26
CA VAL A 150 6.81 8.33 14.55
C VAL A 150 5.87 7.71 15.58
N PHE A 151 6.17 6.47 15.99
CA PHE A 151 5.36 5.70 16.96
C PHE A 151 5.78 5.91 18.42
N LEU A 152 6.54 6.98 18.70
CA LEU A 152 6.94 7.33 20.06
C LEU A 152 5.80 8.03 20.80
N GLU A 153 5.67 7.79 22.10
CA GLU A 153 4.75 8.55 22.95
C GLU A 153 5.13 10.04 22.91
N LYS A 154 4.11 10.90 22.84
CA LYS A 154 4.34 12.34 22.99
C LYS A 154 4.63 12.61 24.46
N ASN A 155 5.82 13.13 24.74
CA ASN A 155 6.20 13.67 26.05
C ASN A 155 5.27 14.80 26.49
#